data_AF-A0A922M2M1-F1
#
_entry.id   AF-A0A922M2M1-F1
#
_cell.length_a   1.000
_cell.length_b   1.000
_cell.length_c   1.000
_cell.angle_alpha   90.00
_cell.angle_beta   90.00
_cell.angle_gamma   90.00
#
_symmetry.space_group_name_H-M   'P 1'
#
loop_
_entity.id
_entity.type
_entity.pdbx_description
1 polymer ?
#
loop_
_entity_poly.entity_id
_entity_poly.type
_entity_poly.pdbx_seq_one_letter_code
_entity_poly.pdbx_strand_id
1 'polypeptide(L)'
;MLSPILIYPPDLSNCSTMPNTPSTDEMDGSDTLLNRRSSSGGLLSPEVDMPNVPRCSIDGPEHDGFYLLKKDSQRRLTLSRVLEQDSEKICSKWMLSIHQDFGTTVLTMNHLEMLRCALKEYIMDQNRSVIEQAIITLKEELDFDSNAINELHSAIYMFQEAVNAVLRMHSIKPHWMFALDNLVRNAVQAAITVLSPDLNQKSP
;
A
#
# COMPACT_ATOMS: atom_id res chain seq x y z
N MET A 1 52.40 -36.88 12.30
CA MET A 1 53.10 -35.62 12.67
C MET A 1 52.05 -34.51 12.62
N LEU A 2 51.46 -34.18 13.77
CA LEU A 2 50.41 -33.16 13.90
C LEU A 2 51.03 -31.77 13.94
N SER A 3 50.51 -30.83 13.13
CA SER A 3 50.89 -29.41 13.19
C SER A 3 50.13 -28.69 14.31
N PRO A 4 50.75 -27.76 15.06
CA PRO A 4 50.13 -27.14 16.23
C PRO A 4 49.18 -25.99 15.88
N ILE A 5 48.16 -25.81 16.73
CA ILE A 5 47.22 -24.68 16.76
C ILE A 5 47.95 -23.45 17.29
N LEU A 6 47.89 -22.34 16.53
CA LEU A 6 48.46 -21.05 16.91
C LEU A 6 47.41 -20.27 17.72
N ILE A 7 47.59 -20.25 19.05
CA ILE A 7 46.78 -19.47 20.00
C ILE A 7 47.50 -18.13 20.19
N TYR A 8 46.85 -17.02 19.79
CA TYR A 8 47.32 -15.67 20.12
C TYR A 8 46.71 -15.21 21.46
N PRO A 9 47.51 -14.62 22.38
CA PRO A 9 47.04 -14.02 23.63
C PRO A 9 46.47 -12.60 23.42
N PRO A 10 45.72 -12.05 24.41
CA PRO A 10 45.04 -10.76 24.29
C PRO A 10 46.01 -9.60 24.59
N ASP A 11 45.88 -8.49 23.86
CA ASP A 11 46.54 -7.24 24.22
C ASP A 11 45.57 -6.35 25.02
N LEU A 12 46.05 -5.91 26.18
CA LEU A 12 45.36 -5.12 27.19
C LEU A 12 46.27 -3.94 27.50
N SER A 13 45.94 -2.73 27.03
CA SER A 13 46.46 -1.42 27.48
C SER A 13 45.70 -0.30 26.75
N ASN A 14 44.59 0.22 27.27
CA ASN A 14 44.46 1.26 28.30
C ASN A 14 44.93 2.67 27.86
N CYS A 15 43.99 3.50 27.42
CA CYS A 15 44.07 4.95 27.57
C CYS A 15 42.76 5.45 28.20
N SER A 16 42.86 5.90 29.44
CA SER A 16 41.81 6.54 30.21
C SER A 16 41.86 8.05 29.97
N THR A 17 40.72 8.73 29.89
CA THR A 17 40.41 9.95 30.68
C THR A 17 38.93 10.36 30.49
N MET A 18 38.16 10.01 31.51
CA MET A 18 37.01 10.65 32.18
C MET A 18 35.78 11.20 31.40
N PRO A 19 34.57 10.93 31.93
CA PRO A 19 33.29 11.49 31.50
C PRO A 19 33.00 12.82 32.22
N ASN A 20 32.10 13.64 31.66
CA ASN A 20 31.36 14.65 32.44
C ASN A 20 29.97 14.87 31.84
N THR A 21 28.96 14.46 32.61
CA THR A 21 27.57 14.93 32.55
C THR A 21 27.42 16.20 33.38
N PRO A 22 26.42 17.03 33.08
CA PRO A 22 25.68 17.72 34.13
C PRO A 22 24.18 17.34 34.10
N SER A 23 23.77 16.67 35.18
CA SER A 23 22.56 16.90 36.02
C SER A 23 22.02 18.34 35.98
N THR A 24 20.77 18.71 36.26
CA THR A 24 19.51 18.13 36.76
C THR A 24 18.49 19.27 36.60
N ASP A 25 17.22 19.00 36.35
CA ASP A 25 16.10 19.57 37.14
C ASP A 25 14.77 18.99 36.66
N GLU A 26 14.11 18.34 37.61
CA GLU A 26 12.72 17.94 37.58
C GLU A 26 11.87 19.18 37.87
N MET A 27 10.75 19.41 37.16
CA MET A 27 9.56 19.93 37.85
C MET A 27 8.28 19.64 37.08
N ASP A 28 7.41 18.94 37.78
CA ASP A 28 5.97 18.77 37.59
C ASP A 28 5.21 20.12 37.68
N GLY A 29 4.03 20.17 37.07
CA GLY A 29 2.91 20.94 37.62
C GLY A 29 2.76 22.43 37.26
N SER A 30 1.68 22.69 36.52
CA SER A 30 0.71 23.77 36.76
C SER A 30 1.02 25.20 36.26
N ASP A 31 0.06 25.70 35.46
CA ASP A 31 -0.46 27.07 35.40
C ASP A 31 0.52 28.25 35.38
N THR A 32 0.49 29.03 34.30
CA THR A 32 0.27 30.49 34.40
C THR A 32 0.06 31.13 33.03
N LEU A 33 -1.14 31.68 32.90
CA LEU A 33 -1.47 32.76 31.99
C LEU A 33 -0.51 33.97 32.19
N LEU A 34 -0.52 34.83 31.18
CA LEU A 34 -0.28 36.28 31.22
C LEU A 34 1.06 36.79 30.63
N ASN A 35 0.88 37.34 29.42
CA ASN A 35 1.17 38.73 29.08
C ASN A 35 2.42 39.05 28.25
N ARG A 36 2.13 39.87 27.24
CA ARG A 36 2.90 41.05 26.81
C ARG A 36 3.99 40.85 25.76
N ARG A 37 3.59 40.99 24.50
CA ARG A 37 4.31 41.89 23.58
C ARG A 37 3.35 42.94 23.03
N SER A 38 3.47 44.14 23.58
CA SER A 38 2.85 45.37 23.09
C SER A 38 3.51 45.81 21.79
N SER A 39 2.71 46.22 20.81
CA SER A 39 3.09 47.19 19.79
C SER A 39 1.84 47.99 19.45
N SER A 40 1.77 49.19 20.02
CA SER A 40 0.78 50.22 19.78
C SER A 40 1.21 51.04 18.57
N GLY A 41 0.41 50.99 17.50
CA GLY A 41 0.50 51.90 16.36
C GLY A 41 -0.91 52.06 15.81
N GLY A 42 -1.61 53.10 16.28
CA GLY A 42 -2.97 53.40 15.88
C GLY A 42 -3.03 54.03 14.49
N LEU A 43 -3.96 53.55 13.66
CA LEU A 43 -4.73 54.35 12.73
C LEU A 43 -6.15 53.76 12.67
N LEU A 44 -7.11 54.57 13.09
CA LEU A 44 -8.53 54.27 13.09
C LEU A 44 -9.01 54.16 11.63
N SER A 45 -9.45 52.97 11.23
CA SER A 45 -10.28 52.78 10.03
C SER A 45 -11.70 52.45 10.49
N PRO A 46 -12.75 52.98 9.84
CA PRO A 46 -14.12 52.86 10.35
C PRO A 46 -14.56 51.41 10.43
N GLU A 47 -15.36 51.13 11.45
CA GLU A 47 -15.98 49.84 11.72
C GLU A 47 -17.00 49.57 10.60
N VAL A 48 -16.61 48.78 9.61
CA VAL A 48 -17.58 48.16 8.71
C VAL A 48 -18.18 46.99 9.46
N ASP A 49 -19.45 47.12 9.84
CA ASP A 49 -20.27 46.07 10.41
C ASP A 49 -20.33 44.93 9.38
N MET A 50 -19.41 43.97 9.52
CA MET A 50 -19.38 42.77 8.70
C MET A 50 -20.28 41.75 9.40
N PRO A 51 -21.46 41.39 8.84
CA PRO A 51 -22.31 40.42 9.47
C PRO A 51 -21.59 39.08 9.52
N ASN A 52 -21.31 38.62 10.75
CA ASN A 52 -21.10 37.24 11.17
C ASN A 52 -20.62 36.29 10.06
N VAL A 53 -19.35 36.41 9.67
CA VAL A 53 -18.66 35.29 9.01
C VAL A 53 -18.27 34.35 10.14
N PRO A 54 -18.81 33.12 10.22
CA PRO A 54 -18.35 32.16 11.21
C PRO A 54 -16.85 31.97 10.99
N ARG A 55 -16.05 32.16 12.04
CA ARG A 55 -14.69 31.60 12.08
C ARG A 55 -14.85 30.13 11.69
N CYS A 56 -14.36 29.77 10.51
CA CYS A 56 -14.36 28.39 10.07
C CYS A 56 -13.56 27.61 11.11
N SER A 57 -14.24 26.84 11.94
CA SER A 57 -13.62 25.85 12.80
C SER A 57 -12.79 24.95 11.89
N ILE A 58 -11.48 24.95 12.09
CA ILE A 58 -10.48 24.20 11.31
C ILE A 58 -10.67 22.66 11.41
N ASP A 59 -11.66 22.20 12.16
CA ASP A 59 -12.06 20.79 12.34
C ASP A 59 -13.45 20.52 11.72
N GLY A 60 -13.55 20.64 10.39
CA GLY A 60 -14.68 20.10 9.62
C GLY A 60 -14.35 18.71 9.04
N PRO A 61 -15.34 17.82 8.81
CA PRO A 61 -15.14 16.51 8.18
C PRO A 61 -14.52 16.60 6.76
N GLU A 62 -14.61 17.78 6.15
CA GLU A 62 -14.04 18.15 4.85
C GLU A 62 -12.50 18.02 4.85
N HIS A 63 -11.84 18.37 5.96
CA HIS A 63 -10.38 18.31 6.07
C HIS A 63 -9.94 16.84 6.13
N ASP A 64 -10.60 16.01 6.97
CA ASP A 64 -10.30 14.59 7.13
C ASP A 64 -10.48 13.79 5.83
N GLY A 65 -11.57 14.05 5.08
CA GLY A 65 -11.81 13.45 3.77
C GLY A 65 -10.67 13.70 2.77
N PHE A 66 -10.13 14.92 2.73
CA PHE A 66 -8.99 15.26 1.87
C PHE A 66 -7.70 14.52 2.27
N TYR A 67 -7.40 14.38 3.57
CA TYR A 67 -6.25 13.58 4.02
C TYR A 67 -6.43 12.09 3.73
N LEU A 68 -7.65 11.54 3.86
CA LEU A 68 -7.95 10.15 3.52
C LEU A 68 -7.73 9.87 2.03
N LEU A 69 -8.20 10.75 1.14
CA LEU A 69 -7.96 10.63 -0.30
C LEU A 69 -6.47 10.71 -0.66
N LYS A 70 -5.72 11.62 -0.01
CA LYS A 70 -4.27 11.74 -0.21
C LYS A 70 -3.52 10.48 0.25
N LYS A 71 -3.88 9.94 1.43
CA LYS A 71 -3.33 8.68 1.95
C LYS A 71 -3.69 7.51 1.04
N ASP A 72 -4.91 7.47 0.52
CA ASP A 72 -5.35 6.43 -0.38
C ASP A 72 -4.59 6.44 -1.71
N SER A 73 -4.48 7.61 -2.34
CA SER A 73 -3.67 7.81 -3.55
C SER A 73 -2.21 7.37 -3.34
N GLN A 74 -1.61 7.70 -2.19
CA GLN A 74 -0.26 7.26 -1.85
C GLN A 74 -0.14 5.72 -1.76
N ARG A 75 -1.13 5.05 -1.16
CA ARG A 75 -1.16 3.58 -1.09
C ARG A 75 -1.26 2.96 -2.49
N ARG A 76 -2.16 3.47 -3.33
CA ARG A 76 -2.36 3.01 -4.71
C ARG A 76 -1.09 3.19 -5.53
N LEU A 77 -0.46 4.36 -5.47
CA LEU A 77 0.80 4.63 -6.17
C LEU A 77 1.93 3.69 -5.72
N THR A 78 2.04 3.45 -4.40
CA THR A 78 3.06 2.54 -3.85
C THR A 78 2.86 1.13 -4.36
N LEU A 79 1.62 0.61 -4.32
CA LEU A 79 1.31 -0.73 -4.81
C LEU A 79 1.58 -0.84 -6.31
N SER A 80 1.11 0.11 -7.11
CA SER A 80 1.30 0.07 -8.56
C SER A 80 2.77 0.14 -8.97
N ARG A 81 3.61 0.83 -8.19
CA ARG A 81 5.07 0.79 -8.38
C ARG A 81 5.64 -0.61 -8.13
N VAL A 82 5.24 -1.29 -7.05
CA VAL A 82 5.70 -2.66 -6.77
C VAL A 82 5.23 -3.62 -7.86
N LEU A 83 3.95 -3.53 -8.27
CA LEU A 83 3.39 -4.35 -9.34
C LEU A 83 4.14 -4.18 -10.67
N GLU A 84 4.72 -3.01 -10.90
CA GLU A 84 5.54 -2.73 -12.10
C GLU A 84 6.98 -3.23 -11.95
N GLN A 85 7.65 -2.85 -10.86
CA GLN A 85 9.06 -3.15 -10.62
C GLN A 85 9.34 -4.63 -10.43
N ASP A 86 8.43 -5.37 -9.80
CA ASP A 86 8.56 -6.81 -9.56
C ASP A 86 7.60 -7.63 -10.43
N SER A 87 7.15 -7.07 -11.57
CA SER A 87 6.22 -7.72 -12.50
C SER A 87 6.63 -9.15 -12.86
N GLU A 88 7.88 -9.36 -13.28
CA GLU A 88 8.42 -10.69 -13.63
C GLU A 88 8.36 -11.67 -12.45
N LYS A 89 8.73 -11.22 -11.24
CA LYS A 89 8.71 -12.07 -10.03
C LYS A 89 7.28 -12.41 -9.62
N ILE A 90 6.37 -11.45 -9.71
CA ILE A 90 4.95 -11.65 -9.41
C ILE A 90 4.39 -12.69 -10.37
N CYS A 91 4.54 -12.49 -11.68
CA CYS A 91 4.01 -13.41 -12.69
C CYS A 91 4.68 -14.78 -12.61
N SER A 92 5.98 -14.87 -12.32
CA SER A 92 6.67 -16.16 -12.12
C SER A 92 6.14 -16.92 -10.91
N LYS A 93 5.98 -16.26 -9.76
CA LYS A 93 5.42 -16.87 -8.55
C LYS A 93 3.97 -17.29 -8.76
N TRP A 94 3.20 -16.43 -9.44
CA TRP A 94 1.81 -16.69 -9.73
C TRP A 94 1.63 -17.87 -10.67
N MET A 95 2.42 -17.95 -11.73
CA MET A 95 2.43 -19.09 -12.65
C MET A 95 2.81 -20.38 -11.93
N LEU A 96 3.79 -20.32 -11.02
CA LEU A 96 4.16 -21.47 -10.20
C LEU A 96 3.01 -21.94 -9.31
N SER A 97 2.26 -21.04 -8.68
CA SER A 97 1.07 -21.38 -7.89
C SER A 97 0.00 -22.07 -8.75
N ILE A 98 -0.25 -21.58 -9.97
CA ILE A 98 -1.21 -22.20 -10.89
C ILE A 98 -0.77 -23.62 -11.27
N HIS A 99 0.51 -23.82 -11.59
CA HIS A 99 1.04 -25.15 -11.90
C HIS A 99 1.01 -26.10 -10.69
N GLN A 100 1.10 -25.60 -9.46
CA GLN A 100 0.97 -26.43 -8.27
C GLN A 100 -0.46 -26.94 -8.06
N ASP A 101 -1.47 -26.12 -8.36
CA ASP A 101 -2.88 -26.49 -8.19
C ASP A 101 -3.43 -27.31 -9.37
N PHE A 102 -3.06 -26.97 -10.61
CA PHE A 102 -3.63 -27.57 -11.82
C PHE A 102 -2.68 -28.53 -12.56
N GLY A 103 -1.39 -28.52 -12.25
CA GLY A 103 -0.38 -29.29 -12.96
C GLY A 103 -0.12 -28.74 -14.36
N THR A 104 -0.88 -29.20 -15.35
CA THR A 104 -0.82 -28.68 -16.73
C THR A 104 -1.92 -27.65 -16.91
N THR A 105 -1.54 -26.38 -17.05
CA THR A 105 -2.49 -25.26 -17.25
C THR A 105 -2.48 -24.80 -18.70
N VAL A 106 -3.63 -24.31 -19.16
CA VAL A 106 -3.76 -23.62 -20.46
C VAL A 106 -3.38 -22.14 -20.37
N LEU A 107 -3.23 -21.61 -19.16
CA LEU A 107 -2.85 -20.22 -18.94
C LEU A 107 -1.39 -19.99 -19.29
N THR A 108 -1.14 -18.98 -20.12
CA THR A 108 0.20 -18.58 -20.53
C THR A 108 0.71 -17.40 -19.71
N MET A 109 2.02 -17.15 -19.76
CA MET A 109 2.62 -15.99 -19.09
C MET A 109 2.01 -14.67 -19.59
N ASN A 110 1.68 -14.60 -20.89
CA ASN A 110 1.03 -13.44 -21.50
C ASN A 110 -0.35 -13.15 -20.87
N HIS A 111 -1.14 -14.20 -20.60
CA HIS A 111 -2.44 -14.05 -19.93
C HIS A 111 -2.28 -13.43 -18.52
N LEU A 112 -1.28 -13.89 -17.76
CA LEU A 112 -0.98 -13.37 -16.43
C LEU A 112 -0.48 -11.93 -16.48
N GLU A 113 0.38 -11.59 -17.45
CA GLU A 113 0.88 -10.23 -17.63
C GLU A 113 -0.24 -9.25 -17.98
N MET A 114 -1.17 -9.66 -18.86
CA MET A 114 -2.35 -8.88 -19.21
C MET A 114 -3.24 -8.63 -17.99
N LEU A 115 -3.54 -9.68 -17.22
CA LEU A 115 -4.38 -9.58 -16.02
C LEU A 115 -3.69 -8.73 -14.94
N ARG A 116 -2.39 -8.89 -14.71
CA ARG A 116 -1.59 -8.03 -13.81
C ARG A 116 -1.67 -6.57 -14.23
N CYS A 117 -1.53 -6.28 -15.53
CA CYS A 117 -1.57 -4.91 -16.04
C CYS A 117 -2.93 -4.26 -15.77
N ALA A 118 -4.02 -4.96 -16.09
CA ALA A 118 -5.38 -4.49 -15.83
C ALA A 118 -5.65 -4.26 -14.34
N LEU A 119 -5.23 -5.19 -13.46
CA LEU A 119 -5.36 -5.04 -12.01
C LEU A 119 -4.56 -3.85 -11.47
N LYS A 120 -3.33 -3.63 -11.98
CA LYS A 120 -2.50 -2.47 -11.62
C LYS A 120 -3.16 -1.14 -12.01
N GLU A 121 -3.69 -1.07 -13.23
CA GLU A 121 -4.39 0.12 -13.73
C GLU A 121 -5.67 0.40 -12.94
N TYR A 122 -6.46 -0.64 -12.65
CA TYR A 122 -7.59 -0.53 -11.75
C TYR A 122 -7.19 -0.05 -10.36
N ILE A 123 -6.08 -0.53 -9.80
CA ILE A 123 -5.59 -0.06 -8.50
C ILE A 123 -5.24 1.43 -8.55
N MET A 124 -4.68 1.95 -9.65
CA MET A 124 -4.37 3.38 -9.75
C MET A 124 -5.62 4.25 -9.88
N ASP A 125 -6.46 3.92 -10.87
CA ASP A 125 -7.50 4.81 -11.38
C ASP A 125 -8.91 4.40 -10.95
N GLN A 126 -9.06 3.23 -10.31
CA GLN A 126 -10.34 2.63 -9.89
C GLN A 126 -11.35 2.48 -11.05
N ASN A 127 -10.85 2.44 -12.29
CA ASN A 127 -11.65 2.29 -13.49
C ASN A 127 -11.95 0.81 -13.77
N ARG A 128 -13.19 0.37 -13.53
CA ARG A 128 -13.59 -1.03 -13.74
C ARG A 128 -13.51 -1.49 -15.20
N SER A 129 -13.63 -0.57 -16.16
CA SER A 129 -13.63 -0.92 -17.58
C SER A 129 -12.32 -1.56 -18.04
N VAL A 130 -11.18 -1.25 -17.42
CA VAL A 130 -9.89 -1.88 -17.80
C VAL A 130 -9.88 -3.38 -17.47
N ILE A 131 -10.50 -3.78 -16.35
CA ILE A 131 -10.66 -5.18 -15.95
C ILE A 131 -11.65 -5.89 -16.87
N GLU A 132 -12.77 -5.23 -17.21
CA GLU A 132 -13.78 -5.75 -18.14
C GLU A 132 -13.19 -6.06 -19.51
N GLN A 133 -12.45 -5.12 -20.10
CA GLN A 133 -11.80 -5.33 -21.39
C GLN A 133 -10.79 -6.48 -21.32
N ALA A 134 -9.92 -6.50 -20.31
CA ALA A 134 -8.93 -7.57 -20.16
C ALA A 134 -9.57 -8.95 -19.99
N ILE A 135 -10.64 -9.07 -19.19
CA ILE A 135 -11.33 -10.35 -19.01
C ILE A 135 -12.03 -10.80 -20.28
N ILE A 136 -12.64 -9.89 -21.05
CA ILE A 136 -13.25 -10.23 -22.34
C ILE A 136 -12.19 -10.78 -23.29
N THR A 137 -11.07 -10.08 -23.45
CA THR A 137 -9.96 -10.53 -24.30
C THR A 137 -9.40 -11.87 -23.85
N LEU A 138 -9.19 -12.08 -22.55
CA LEU A 138 -8.72 -13.37 -22.03
C LEU A 138 -9.72 -14.51 -22.28
N LYS A 139 -11.03 -14.26 -22.17
CA LYS A 139 -12.04 -15.28 -22.48
C LYS A 139 -12.05 -15.64 -23.96
N GLU A 140 -11.82 -14.67 -24.84
CA GLU A 140 -11.66 -14.90 -26.29
C GLU A 140 -10.39 -15.69 -26.60
N GLU A 141 -9.24 -15.34 -26.00
CA GLU A 141 -7.97 -16.08 -26.16
C GLU A 141 -8.03 -17.52 -25.62
N LEU A 142 -8.92 -17.77 -24.66
CA LEU A 142 -9.17 -19.09 -24.07
C LEU A 142 -10.35 -19.83 -24.74
N ASP A 143 -10.84 -19.34 -25.88
CA ASP A 143 -11.95 -19.93 -26.66
C ASP A 143 -13.24 -20.17 -25.85
N PHE A 144 -13.44 -19.40 -24.77
CA PHE A 144 -14.54 -19.59 -23.82
C PHE A 144 -14.62 -21.02 -23.22
N ASP A 145 -13.51 -21.76 -23.19
CA ASP A 145 -13.46 -23.08 -22.60
C ASP A 145 -13.77 -23.02 -21.09
N SER A 146 -14.68 -23.89 -20.64
CA SER A 146 -15.15 -23.84 -19.25
C SER A 146 -14.05 -24.21 -18.25
N ASN A 147 -13.14 -25.12 -18.61
CA ASN A 147 -12.02 -25.47 -17.73
C ASN A 147 -11.01 -24.32 -17.68
N ALA A 148 -10.69 -23.72 -18.82
CA ALA A 148 -9.83 -22.55 -18.92
C ALA A 148 -10.36 -21.35 -18.14
N ILE A 149 -11.68 -21.09 -18.19
CA ILE A 149 -12.33 -20.04 -17.42
C ILE A 149 -12.28 -20.34 -15.92
N ASN A 150 -12.46 -21.60 -15.51
CA ASN A 150 -12.33 -22.01 -14.12
C ASN A 150 -10.88 -21.84 -13.62
N GLU A 151 -9.89 -22.22 -14.43
CA GLU A 151 -8.47 -21.97 -14.16
C GLU A 151 -8.18 -20.47 -14.03
N LEU A 152 -8.73 -19.64 -14.94
CA LEU A 152 -8.60 -18.18 -14.87
C LEU A 152 -9.23 -17.60 -13.60
N HIS A 153 -10.39 -18.13 -13.18
CA HIS A 153 -11.06 -17.73 -11.94
C HIS A 153 -10.19 -18.01 -10.72
N SER A 154 -9.63 -19.23 -10.63
CA SER A 154 -8.69 -19.59 -9.57
C SER A 154 -7.39 -18.78 -9.64
N ALA A 155 -6.86 -18.51 -10.84
CA ALA A 155 -5.69 -17.68 -11.04
C ALA A 155 -5.91 -16.26 -10.48
N ILE A 156 -7.06 -15.64 -10.72
CA ILE A 156 -7.39 -14.32 -10.16
C ILE A 156 -7.31 -14.32 -8.62
N TYR A 157 -7.76 -15.39 -7.93
CA TYR A 157 -7.59 -15.50 -6.47
C TYR A 157 -6.13 -15.64 -6.05
N MET A 158 -5.34 -16.44 -6.77
CA MET A 158 -3.92 -16.65 -6.47
C MET A 158 -3.06 -15.38 -6.65
N PHE A 159 -3.54 -14.40 -7.43
CA PHE A 159 -2.84 -13.12 -7.60
C PHE A 159 -2.51 -12.45 -6.27
N GLN A 160 -3.44 -12.50 -5.31
CA GLN A 160 -3.25 -11.90 -4.00
C GLN A 160 -2.05 -12.50 -3.27
N GLU A 161 -1.92 -13.82 -3.29
CA GLU A 161 -0.83 -14.54 -2.63
C GLU A 161 0.52 -14.23 -3.28
N ALA A 162 0.56 -14.18 -4.61
CA ALA A 162 1.76 -13.85 -5.38
C ALA A 162 2.27 -12.44 -5.05
N VAL A 163 1.37 -11.44 -5.06
CA VAL A 163 1.71 -10.05 -4.71
C VAL A 163 2.14 -9.94 -3.25
N ASN A 164 1.44 -10.60 -2.32
CA ASN A 164 1.79 -10.60 -0.90
C ASN A 164 3.14 -11.29 -0.63
N ALA A 165 3.51 -12.32 -1.39
CA ALA A 165 4.82 -12.93 -1.29
C ALA A 165 5.93 -11.94 -1.67
N VAL A 166 5.73 -11.13 -2.71
CA VAL A 166 6.70 -10.10 -3.14
C VAL A 166 6.73 -8.91 -2.17
N LEU A 167 5.57 -8.42 -1.72
CA LEU A 167 5.50 -7.33 -0.74
C LEU A 167 6.24 -7.66 0.56
N ARG A 168 6.22 -8.92 0.99
CA ARG A 168 6.98 -9.39 2.16
C ARG A 168 8.50 -9.35 1.96
N MET A 169 8.99 -9.35 0.72
CA MET A 169 10.43 -9.23 0.42
C MET A 169 10.94 -7.79 0.59
N HIS A 170 10.06 -6.78 0.53
CA HIS A 170 10.41 -5.35 0.59
C HIS A 170 10.50 -4.75 2.01
N SER A 171 10.55 -5.58 3.06
CA SER A 171 10.58 -5.13 4.47
C SER A 171 9.54 -4.05 4.81
N ILE A 172 8.31 -4.22 4.31
CA ILE A 172 7.20 -3.28 4.49
C ILE A 172 6.66 -3.36 5.93
N LYS A 173 6.37 -2.21 6.55
CA LYS A 173 5.80 -2.16 7.90
C LYS A 173 4.41 -2.83 7.94
N PRO A 174 4.02 -3.50 9.04
CA PRO A 174 2.77 -4.27 9.11
C PRO A 174 1.50 -3.48 8.75
N HIS A 175 1.41 -2.21 9.16
CA HIS A 175 0.24 -1.38 8.84
C HIS A 175 0.14 -1.03 7.35
N TRP A 176 1.28 -0.88 6.67
CA TRP A 176 1.32 -0.72 5.22
C TRP A 176 0.98 -2.02 4.52
N MET A 177 1.55 -3.15 4.98
CA MET A 177 1.26 -4.47 4.43
C MET A 177 -0.26 -4.73 4.43
N PHE A 178 -0.93 -4.49 5.56
CA PHE A 178 -2.38 -4.64 5.65
C PHE A 178 -3.14 -3.74 4.65
N ALA A 179 -2.71 -2.49 4.50
CA ALA A 179 -3.39 -1.53 3.63
C ALA A 179 -3.18 -1.85 2.14
N LEU A 180 -1.99 -2.30 1.74
CA LEU A 180 -1.70 -2.70 0.36
C LEU A 180 -2.41 -4.01 0.02
N ASP A 181 -2.38 -4.99 0.93
CA ASP A 181 -3.10 -6.26 0.80
C ASP A 181 -4.61 -6.05 0.65
N ASN A 182 -5.18 -5.06 1.36
CA ASN A 182 -6.58 -4.68 1.16
C ASN A 182 -6.86 -4.13 -0.25
N LEU A 183 -5.95 -3.34 -0.83
CA LEU A 183 -6.11 -2.88 -2.21
C LEU A 183 -6.05 -4.03 -3.20
N VAL A 184 -5.15 -5.00 -2.99
CA VAL A 184 -5.05 -6.20 -3.83
C VAL A 184 -6.34 -7.02 -3.73
N ARG A 185 -6.87 -7.25 -2.52
CA ARG A 185 -8.16 -7.92 -2.32
C ARG A 185 -9.29 -7.24 -3.09
N ASN A 186 -9.40 -5.92 -2.99
CA ASN A 186 -10.44 -5.17 -3.69
C ASN A 186 -10.33 -5.33 -5.22
N ALA A 187 -9.11 -5.31 -5.76
CA ALA A 187 -8.88 -5.53 -7.18
C ALA A 187 -9.24 -6.95 -7.63
N VAL A 188 -8.87 -7.96 -6.83
CA VAL A 188 -9.25 -9.36 -7.05
C VAL A 188 -10.77 -9.52 -7.06
N GLN A 189 -11.48 -8.96 -6.07
CA GLN A 189 -12.94 -9.02 -6.02
C GLN A 189 -13.60 -8.33 -7.22
N ALA A 190 -13.06 -7.19 -7.66
CA ALA A 190 -13.55 -6.52 -8.86
C ALA A 190 -13.40 -7.41 -10.11
N ALA A 191 -12.25 -8.07 -10.27
CA ALA A 191 -12.02 -9.00 -11.37
C ALA A 191 -12.93 -10.24 -11.31
N ILE A 192 -13.12 -10.84 -10.13
CA ILE A 192 -14.07 -11.96 -9.97
C ILE A 192 -15.49 -11.54 -10.34
N THR A 193 -15.96 -10.40 -9.84
CA THR A 193 -17.31 -9.87 -10.15
C THR A 193 -17.50 -9.63 -11.65
N VAL A 194 -16.43 -9.32 -12.38
CA VAL A 194 -16.48 -9.15 -13.85
C VAL A 194 -16.41 -10.49 -14.58
N LEU A 195 -15.58 -11.42 -14.12
CA LEU A 195 -15.43 -12.75 -14.73
C LEU A 195 -16.71 -13.58 -14.57
N SER A 196 -17.33 -13.49 -13.40
CA SER A 196 -18.57 -14.14 -13.03
C SER A 196 -19.45 -13.12 -12.32
N PRO A 197 -20.18 -12.29 -13.08
CA PRO A 197 -21.23 -11.48 -12.49
C PRO A 197 -22.26 -12.45 -11.94
N ASP A 198 -22.31 -12.61 -10.62
CA ASP A 198 -23.34 -13.41 -9.97
C ASP A 198 -24.69 -13.08 -10.58
N LEU A 199 -25.51 -14.10 -10.82
CA LEU A 199 -26.89 -14.06 -11.34
C LEU A 199 -27.86 -13.29 -10.42
N ASN A 200 -27.36 -12.39 -9.57
CA ASN A 200 -28.06 -11.60 -8.58
C ASN A 200 -28.42 -10.18 -9.06
N GLN A 201 -28.19 -9.84 -10.34
CA GLN A 201 -28.91 -8.73 -10.99
C GLN A 201 -30.06 -9.27 -11.85
N LYS A 202 -31.10 -9.76 -11.18
CA LYS A 202 -32.44 -9.79 -11.74
C LYS A 202 -33.32 -8.78 -11.01
N SER A 203 -33.93 -7.89 -11.79
CA SER A 203 -35.04 -6.97 -11.48
C SER A 203 -34.66 -5.72 -10.68
N PRO A 204 -35.28 -4.55 -10.94
CA PRO A 204 -36.73 -4.35 -11.14
C PRO A 204 -37.25 -4.56 -12.57
#